data_AF-T1D2P1-F1
#
_entry.id   AF-T1D2P1-F1
#
_cell.length_a   1.000
_cell.length_b   1.000
_cell.length_c   1.000
_cell.angle_alpha   90.00
_cell.angle_beta   90.00
_cell.angle_gamma   90.00
#
_symmetry.space_group_name_H-M   'P 1'
#
loop_
_entity.id
_entity.type
_entity.pdbx_description
1 polymer ?
#
loop_
_entity_poly.entity_id
_entity_poly.type
_entity_poly.pdbx_seq_one_letter_code
_entity_poly.pdbx_strand_id
1 'polypeptide(L)'
;MSNIVDYGLREAYLSMKGMDKLSQIDPMIDWESLRPIVKDLFRNDTDKGGRPNIDEIVMIKTLFLQSMYNLSDESMEKEIYDRISFRNFLHYPETI
;
A
#
# COMPACT_ATOMS: atom_id res chain seq x y z
N MET A 1 -4.40 -5.31 -16.91
CA MET A 1 -4.88 -4.65 -18.15
C MET A 1 -5.30 -3.25 -17.77
N SER A 2 -4.61 -2.21 -18.26
CA SER A 2 -4.93 -0.82 -17.93
C SER A 2 -6.25 -0.41 -18.59
N ASN A 3 -7.26 -0.12 -17.77
CA ASN A 3 -8.56 0.39 -18.23
C ASN A 3 -8.61 1.93 -18.13
N ILE A 4 -9.70 2.56 -18.60
CA ILE A 4 -9.86 4.03 -18.60
C ILE A 4 -9.80 4.63 -17.18
N VAL A 5 -10.23 3.87 -16.17
CA VAL A 5 -10.20 4.29 -14.76
C VAL A 5 -8.75 4.30 -14.26
N ASP A 6 -7.97 3.26 -14.57
CA ASP A 6 -6.56 3.18 -14.18
C ASP A 6 -5.76 4.34 -14.78
N TYR A 7 -6.01 4.65 -16.06
CA TYR A 7 -5.41 5.82 -16.72
C TYR A 7 -5.81 7.13 -16.04
N GLY A 8 -7.10 7.32 -15.76
CA GLY A 8 -7.60 8.52 -15.10
C GLY A 8 -7.02 8.72 -13.70
N LEU A 9 -6.89 7.63 -12.92
CA LEU A 9 -6.25 7.65 -11.60
C LEU A 9 -4.78 8.03 -11.70
N ARG A 10 -4.04 7.45 -12.65
CA ARG A 10 -2.63 7.77 -12.85
C ARG A 10 -2.42 9.24 -13.20
N GLU A 11 -3.18 9.79 -14.14
CA GLU A 11 -3.08 11.21 -14.52
C GLU A 11 -3.47 12.13 -13.35
N ALA A 12 -4.51 11.79 -12.60
CA ALA A 12 -4.89 12.52 -11.39
C ALA A 12 -3.77 12.51 -10.35
N TYR A 13 -3.12 11.36 -10.12
CA TYR A 13 -1.97 11.27 -9.23
C TYR A 13 -0.80 12.14 -9.70
N LEU A 14 -0.43 12.05 -10.99
CA LEU A 14 0.67 12.83 -11.56
C LEU A 14 0.46 14.34 -11.37
N SER A 15 -0.77 14.82 -11.50
CA SER A 15 -1.12 16.24 -11.28
C SER A 15 -0.83 16.74 -9.84
N MET A 16 -0.83 15.84 -8.85
CA MET A 16 -0.63 16.18 -7.43
C MET A 16 0.65 15.61 -6.81
N LYS A 17 1.43 14.83 -7.57
CA LYS A 17 2.63 14.14 -7.10
C LYS A 17 3.63 15.05 -6.38
N GLY A 18 3.78 16.30 -6.83
CA GLY A 18 4.67 17.28 -6.20
C GLY A 18 4.33 17.63 -4.75
N MET A 19 3.08 17.40 -4.32
CA MET A 19 2.60 17.63 -2.96
C MET A 19 2.59 16.35 -2.11
N ASP A 20 2.88 15.20 -2.71
CA ASP A 20 2.82 13.91 -2.05
C ASP A 20 4.12 13.62 -1.27
N LYS A 21 4.08 13.87 0.04
CA LYS A 21 5.19 13.57 0.95
C LYS A 21 5.50 12.07 1.03
N LEU A 22 4.50 11.20 0.85
CA LEU A 22 4.71 9.76 0.92
C LEU A 22 5.57 9.28 -0.25
N SER A 23 5.41 9.87 -1.44
CA SER A 23 6.27 9.58 -2.60
C SER A 23 7.76 9.92 -2.37
N GLN A 24 8.05 10.83 -1.44
CA GLN A 24 9.42 11.20 -1.06
C GLN A 24 9.98 10.26 -0.01
N ILE A 25 9.12 9.74 0.88
CA ILE A 25 9.50 8.82 1.96
C ILE A 25 9.68 7.39 1.44
N ASP A 26 8.81 6.93 0.52
CA ASP A 26 8.80 5.56 0.00
C ASP A 26 10.19 5.07 -0.45
N PRO A 27 10.98 5.81 -1.25
CA PRO A 27 12.31 5.37 -1.68
C PRO A 27 13.40 5.47 -0.60
N MET A 28 13.12 6.12 0.54
CA MET A 28 14.11 6.26 1.63
C MET A 28 14.19 5.02 2.52
N ILE A 29 13.21 4.13 2.44
CA ILE A 29 13.09 2.95 3.29
C ILE A 29 13.22 1.70 2.40
N ASP A 30 14.17 0.82 2.72
CA ASP A 30 14.24 -0.49 2.10
C ASP A 30 13.18 -1.41 2.73
N TRP A 31 11.96 -1.33 2.21
CA TRP A 31 10.83 -2.11 2.71
C TRP A 31 11.08 -3.62 2.61
N GLU A 32 11.71 -4.08 1.53
CA GLU A 32 11.96 -5.51 1.30
C GLU A 32 12.87 -6.12 2.36
N SER A 33 13.79 -5.33 2.94
CA SER A 33 14.59 -5.77 4.09
C SER A 33 13.77 -6.18 5.32
N LEU A 34 12.52 -5.70 5.43
CA LEU A 34 11.61 -6.02 6.54
C LEU A 34 10.82 -7.31 6.29
N ARG A 35 10.66 -7.74 5.04
CA ARG A 35 9.88 -8.94 4.67
C ARG A 35 10.33 -10.19 5.43
N PRO A 36 11.63 -10.52 5.54
CA PRO A 36 12.08 -11.71 6.27
C PRO A 36 11.70 -11.71 7.76
N ILE A 37 11.48 -10.54 8.37
CA ILE A 37 11.13 -10.41 9.79
C ILE A 37 9.69 -10.86 10.04
N VAL A 38 8.79 -10.57 9.11
CA VAL A 38 7.35 -10.82 9.25
C VAL A 38 6.87 -12.08 8.52
N LYS A 39 7.65 -12.58 7.55
CA LYS A 39 7.30 -13.76 6.74
C LYS A 39 6.90 -14.97 7.59
N ASP A 40 7.61 -15.21 8.70
CA ASP A 40 7.39 -16.35 9.58
C ASP A 40 6.08 -16.28 10.40
N LEU A 41 5.37 -15.14 10.37
CA LEU A 41 4.04 -14.99 10.97
C LEU A 41 2.99 -15.77 10.18
N PHE A 42 3.17 -15.88 8.87
CA PHE A 42 2.29 -16.64 7.99
C PHE A 42 2.77 -18.09 7.94
N ARG A 43 1.87 -19.04 8.24
CA ARG A 43 2.16 -20.49 8.28
C ARG A 43 1.20 -21.32 7.43
N ASN A 44 0.40 -20.63 6.62
CA ASN A 44 -0.73 -21.14 5.85
C ASN A 44 -0.48 -21.02 4.34
N ASP A 45 0.78 -20.95 3.92
CA ASP A 45 1.28 -20.88 2.55
C ASP A 45 1.23 -22.23 1.81
N THR A 46 0.31 -23.12 2.21
CA THR A 46 0.12 -24.44 1.61
C THR A 46 -0.99 -24.44 0.56
N ASP A 47 -0.94 -25.39 -0.39
CA ASP A 47 -1.96 -25.59 -1.44
C ASP A 47 -3.37 -25.91 -0.90
N LYS A 48 -3.49 -26.18 0.41
CA LYS A 48 -4.74 -26.41 1.12
C LYS A 48 -4.97 -25.27 2.12
N GLY A 49 -5.46 -24.15 1.62
CA GLY A 49 -5.71 -22.95 2.40
C GLY A 49 -6.97 -22.20 2.00
N GLY A 50 -7.32 -21.18 2.78
CA GLY A 50 -8.39 -20.23 2.49
C GLY A 50 -7.93 -19.14 1.52
N ARG A 51 -8.40 -17.89 1.73
CA ARG A 51 -7.94 -16.74 0.96
C ARG A 51 -6.41 -16.59 1.12
N PRO A 52 -5.65 -16.35 0.03
CA PRO A 52 -4.22 -16.06 0.12
C PRO A 52 -3.94 -14.88 1.06
N ASN A 53 -2.79 -14.89 1.71
CA ASN A 53 -2.36 -13.78 2.56
C ASN A 53 -2.12 -12.53 1.71
N ILE A 54 -2.32 -11.37 2.32
CA ILE A 54 -1.93 -10.09 1.73
C ILE A 54 -0.39 -10.03 1.72
N ASP A 55 0.17 -9.36 0.71
CA ASP A 55 1.61 -9.10 0.65
C ASP A 55 2.12 -8.42 1.93
N GLU A 56 3.22 -8.93 2.48
CA GLU A 56 3.75 -8.50 3.77
C GLU A 56 4.17 -7.03 3.77
N ILE A 57 4.68 -6.52 2.65
CA ILE A 57 5.10 -5.12 2.52
C ILE A 57 3.89 -4.20 2.51
N VAL A 58 2.80 -4.58 1.85
CA VAL A 58 1.54 -3.82 1.90
C VAL A 58 1.03 -3.71 3.34
N MET A 59 1.10 -4.78 4.13
CA MET A 59 0.71 -4.75 5.54
C MET A 59 1.62 -3.84 6.37
N ILE A 60 2.95 -3.95 6.21
CA ILE A 60 3.91 -3.10 6.91
C ILE A 60 3.69 -1.62 6.58
N LYS A 61 3.55 -1.29 5.29
CA LYS A 61 3.26 0.07 4.84
C LYS A 61 1.93 0.60 5.38
N THR A 62 0.92 -0.26 5.49
CA THR A 62 -0.37 0.10 6.10
C THR A 62 -0.20 0.46 7.58
N LEU A 63 0.54 -0.34 8.35
CA LEU A 63 0.85 -0.04 9.76
C LEU A 63 1.68 1.25 9.89
N PHE A 64 2.61 1.50 8.96
CA PHE A 64 3.37 2.74 8.91
C PHE A 64 2.46 3.95 8.72
N LEU A 65 1.50 3.90 7.79
CA LEU A 65 0.52 4.95 7.60
C LEU A 65 -0.37 5.14 8.83
N GLN A 66 -0.85 4.06 9.45
CA GLN A 66 -1.63 4.16 10.68
C GLN A 66 -0.85 4.85 11.81
N SER A 67 0.43 4.52 11.98
CA SER A 67 1.30 5.16 12.97
C SER A 67 1.57 6.64 12.64
N MET A 68 1.85 6.96 11.37
CA MET A 68 2.20 8.32 10.94
C MET A 68 1.01 9.29 11.02
N TYR A 69 -0.20 8.80 10.73
CA TYR A 69 -1.42 9.61 10.70
C TYR A 69 -2.33 9.38 11.91
N ASN A 70 -1.92 8.54 12.87
CA ASN A 70 -2.67 8.17 14.07
C ASN A 70 -4.10 7.67 13.74
N LEU A 71 -4.18 6.73 12.80
CA LEU A 71 -5.46 6.20 12.29
C LEU A 71 -5.83 4.87 12.97
N SER A 72 -7.13 4.70 13.25
CA SER A 72 -7.70 3.38 13.55
C SER A 72 -7.78 2.51 12.30
N ASP A 73 -8.03 1.21 12.46
CA ASP A 73 -8.26 0.30 11.33
C ASP A 73 -9.40 0.78 10.43
N GLU A 74 -10.56 1.12 11.01
CA GLU A 74 -11.71 1.62 10.24
C GLU A 74 -11.40 2.93 9.48
N SER A 75 -10.63 3.83 10.12
CA SER A 75 -10.23 5.09 9.46
C SER A 75 -9.23 4.82 8.35
N MET A 76 -8.31 3.89 8.56
CA MET A 76 -7.30 3.51 7.57
C MET A 76 -7.95 2.94 6.31
N GLU A 77 -8.95 2.07 6.45
CA GLU A 77 -9.71 1.55 5.32
C GLU A 77 -10.36 2.68 4.52
N LYS A 78 -11.08 3.60 5.18
CA LYS A 78 -11.70 4.76 4.53
C LYS A 78 -10.67 5.63 3.82
N GLU A 79 -9.56 5.95 4.47
CA GLU A 79 -8.50 6.80 3.91
C GLU A 79 -7.80 6.14 2.71
N ILE A 80 -7.59 4.82 2.70
CA ILE A 80 -7.10 4.11 1.51
C ILE A 80 -8.09 4.25 0.35
N TYR A 81 -9.39 4.20 0.62
CA TYR A 81 -10.39 4.42 -0.43
C TYR A 81 -10.44 5.90 -0.88
N ASP A 82 -10.19 6.87 -0.01
CA ASP A 82 -10.40 8.27 -0.39
C ASP A 82 -9.14 8.94 -0.95
N ARG A 83 -7.94 8.50 -0.55
CA ARG A 83 -6.69 9.21 -0.84
C ARG A 83 -5.82 8.49 -1.86
N ILE A 84 -5.65 9.13 -3.02
CA ILE A 84 -4.81 8.62 -4.09
C ILE A 84 -3.32 8.55 -3.71
N SER A 85 -2.84 9.39 -2.78
CA SER A 85 -1.47 9.30 -2.25
C SER A 85 -1.25 8.04 -1.41
N PHE A 86 -2.24 7.60 -0.64
CA PHE A 86 -2.17 6.36 0.13
C PHE A 86 -2.17 5.15 -0.80
N ARG A 87 -3.10 5.16 -1.77
CA ARG A 87 -3.17 4.17 -2.84
C ARG A 87 -1.84 4.03 -3.60
N ASN A 88 -1.27 5.15 -4.03
CA ASN A 88 0.04 5.16 -4.68
C ASN A 88 1.15 4.63 -3.75
N PHE A 89 1.20 5.04 -2.48
CA PHE A 89 2.21 4.56 -1.53
C PHE A 89 2.14 3.05 -1.28
N LEU A 90 0.93 2.49 -1.28
CA LEU A 90 0.67 1.05 -1.18
C LEU A 90 0.79 0.31 -2.52
N HIS A 91 1.20 1.00 -3.59
CA HIS A 91 1.31 0.47 -4.96
C HIS A 91 -0.01 -0.17 -5.46
N TYR A 92 -1.15 0.43 -5.13
CA TYR A 92 -2.48 -0.05 -5.50
C TYR A 92 -3.34 0.99 -6.25
N PRO A 93 -4.00 0.63 -7.37
CA PRO A 93 -3.72 -0.55 -8.18
C PRO A 93 -2.26 -0.53 -8.66
N GLU A 94 -1.74 -1.69 -9.06
CA GLU A 94 -0.36 -1.87 -9.58
C GLU A 94 0.00 -0.94 -10.76
N THR A 95 -0.99 -0.23 -11.30
CA THR A 95 -0.92 0.63 -12.47
C THR A 95 -0.77 2.13 -12.17
N ILE A 96 -0.76 2.58 -10.90
CA ILE A 96 -0.51 3.99 -10.56
C ILE A 96 0.97 4.34 -10.70
#